data_AF-A0A8D8BAS6-F1
#
_entry.id   AF-A0A8D8BAS6-F1
#
_cell.length_a   1.000
_cell.length_b   1.000
_cell.length_c   1.000
_cell.angle_alpha   90.00
_cell.angle_beta   90.00
_cell.angle_gamma   90.00
#
_symmetry.space_group_name_H-M   'P 1'
#
loop_
_entity.id
_entity.type
_entity.pdbx_description
1 polymer ?
#
loop_
_entity_poly.entity_id
_entity_poly.type
_entity_poly.pdbx_seq_one_letter_code
_entity_poly.pdbx_strand_id
1 'polypeptide(L)'
;GLFRPDFIQLLMQARKNLLQQDRKDSELSNVGFSTVEEHLQTTDETPMKWTDLDITATAASFFFGGIETTATLLSFAVYEISLNSDIQDKLQQEIDSIQAGLGNNLLTYESVQSMKYVDMVVTETL
;
A
#
# COMPACT_ATOMS: atom_id res chain seq x y z
N GLY A 1 2.71 -13.02 11.68
CA GLY A 1 3.09 -12.49 10.36
C GLY A 1 2.57 -11.08 10.26
N LEU A 2 3.35 -10.15 9.71
CA LEU A 2 2.97 -8.75 9.58
C LEU A 2 1.75 -8.64 8.65
N PHE A 3 0.59 -8.31 9.20
CA PHE A 3 -0.64 -8.09 8.43
C PHE A 3 -0.63 -6.65 7.93
N ARG A 4 -0.47 -6.46 6.62
CA ARG A 4 -0.59 -5.17 5.95
C ARG A 4 -1.77 -5.27 4.99
N PRO A 5 -2.93 -4.66 5.28
CA PRO A 5 -4.10 -4.71 4.42
C PRO A 5 -3.87 -3.86 3.16
N ASP A 6 -2.95 -4.30 2.32
CA ASP A 6 -2.52 -3.64 1.10
C ASP A 6 -2.74 -4.53 -0.12
N PHE A 7 -2.58 -3.94 -1.30
CA PHE A 7 -2.78 -4.62 -2.58
C PHE A 7 -1.83 -5.81 -2.76
N ILE A 8 -0.61 -5.76 -2.22
CA ILE A 8 0.36 -6.85 -2.30
C ILE A 8 -0.09 -8.04 -1.42
N GLN A 9 -0.66 -7.76 -0.25
CA GLN A 9 -1.28 -8.77 0.57
C GLN A 9 -2.49 -9.40 -0.12
N LEU A 10 -3.31 -8.61 -0.82
CA LEU A 10 -4.42 -9.13 -1.63
C LEU A 10 -3.91 -10.06 -2.73
N LEU A 11 -2.85 -9.67 -3.45
CA LEU A 11 -2.21 -10.53 -4.46
C LEU A 11 -1.61 -11.80 -3.85
N MET A 12 -1.01 -11.70 -2.68
CA MET A 12 -0.45 -12.85 -1.95
C MET A 12 -1.55 -13.80 -1.44
N GLN A 13 -2.71 -13.27 -1.03
CA GLN A 13 -3.89 -14.04 -0.63
C GLN A 13 -4.56 -14.72 -1.83
N ALA A 14 -4.67 -14.02 -2.97
CA ALA A 14 -5.16 -14.58 -4.22
C ALA A 14 -4.30 -15.76 -4.69
N ARG A 15 -2.97 -15.63 -4.60
CA ARG A 15 -2.03 -16.74 -4.88
C ARG A 15 -2.22 -17.94 -3.95
N LYS A 16 -2.46 -17.71 -2.65
CA LYS A 16 -2.60 -18.80 -1.66
C LYS A 16 -3.90 -19.60 -1.80
N ASN A 17 -4.73 -19.34 -2.83
CA ASN A 17 -6.07 -19.93 -3.01
C ASN A 17 -7.03 -19.72 -1.82
N LEU A 18 -6.70 -18.80 -0.90
CA LEU A 18 -7.49 -18.54 0.30
C LEU A 18 -8.84 -17.87 -0.02
N LEU A 19 -8.99 -17.26 -1.20
CA LEU A 19 -10.27 -16.73 -1.67
C LEU A 19 -11.27 -17.81 -2.09
N GLN A 20 -10.82 -19.05 -2.36
CA GLN A 20 -11.73 -20.17 -2.68
C GLN A 20 -12.12 -20.99 -1.45
N GLN A 21 -11.36 -20.90 -0.36
CA GLN A 21 -11.64 -21.67 0.85
C GLN A 21 -12.93 -21.17 1.53
N ASP A 22 -13.22 -19.87 1.47
CA ASP A 22 -14.47 -19.30 1.98
C ASP A 22 -15.72 -19.70 1.16
N ARG A 23 -15.58 -20.15 -0.10
CA ARG A 23 -16.73 -20.65 -0.88
C ARG A 23 -17.11 -22.09 -0.56
N LYS A 24 -16.17 -22.93 -0.12
CA LYS A 24 -16.44 -24.36 0.07
C LYS A 24 -17.19 -24.69 1.36
N ASP A 25 -17.15 -23.82 2.37
CA ASP A 25 -17.89 -24.05 3.63
C ASP A 25 -19.38 -23.67 3.54
N SER A 26 -19.82 -23.07 2.41
CA SER A 26 -21.21 -22.64 2.19
C SER A 26 -22.05 -23.61 1.33
N GLU A 27 -21.45 -24.62 0.68
CA GLU A 27 -22.14 -25.46 -0.32
C GLU A 27 -22.44 -26.90 0.15
N LEU A 28 -22.90 -27.06 1.39
CA LEU A 28 -23.50 -28.31 1.86
C LEU A 28 -25.04 -28.27 1.95
N SER A 29 -25.69 -27.24 1.37
CA SER A 29 -27.15 -27.14 1.37
C SER A 29 -27.74 -26.57 0.06
N ASN A 30 -27.70 -27.33 -1.03
CA ASN A 30 -28.88 -27.52 -1.89
C ASN A 30 -28.57 -28.40 -3.10
N VAL A 31 -28.95 -29.67 -2.97
CA VAL A 31 -29.22 -30.58 -4.08
C VAL A 31 -30.43 -30.03 -4.84
N GLY A 32 -30.24 -29.42 -6.01
CA GLY A 32 -31.40 -28.92 -6.75
C GLY A 32 -31.14 -28.05 -7.99
N PHE A 33 -30.18 -28.38 -8.86
CA PHE A 33 -30.10 -27.70 -10.17
C PHE A 33 -29.34 -28.49 -11.24
N SER A 34 -29.78 -29.72 -11.55
CA SER A 34 -29.06 -30.61 -12.50
C SER A 34 -29.30 -30.30 -14.00
N THR A 35 -29.80 -29.12 -14.37
CA THR A 35 -30.13 -28.78 -15.78
C THR A 35 -29.32 -27.63 -16.36
N VAL A 36 -28.52 -26.92 -15.56
CA VAL A 36 -27.64 -25.83 -16.06
C VAL A 36 -26.17 -26.27 -16.22
N GLU A 37 -25.92 -27.57 -16.00
CA GLU A 37 -24.58 -28.17 -16.03
C GLU A 37 -24.08 -28.54 -17.45
N GLU A 38 -24.88 -28.38 -18.50
CA GLU A 38 -24.50 -28.79 -19.88
C GLU A 38 -24.04 -27.64 -20.80
N HIS A 39 -24.14 -26.36 -20.38
CA HIS A 39 -23.81 -25.23 -21.29
C HIS A 39 -22.67 -24.29 -20.82
N LEU A 40 -21.87 -24.73 -19.85
CA LEU A 40 -20.67 -24.00 -19.40
C LEU A 40 -19.35 -24.70 -19.77
N GLN A 41 -19.39 -25.66 -20.71
CA GLN A 41 -18.18 -26.26 -21.28
C GLN A 41 -17.67 -25.47 -22.49
N THR A 42 -17.28 -24.20 -22.31
CA THR A 42 -16.25 -23.54 -23.12
C THR A 42 -15.73 -22.33 -22.37
N THR A 43 -14.79 -22.54 -21.45
CA THR A 43 -13.48 -21.89 -21.37
C THR A 43 -12.79 -22.58 -20.21
N ASP A 44 -11.67 -23.24 -20.47
CA ASP A 44 -10.76 -23.72 -19.43
C ASP A 44 -10.35 -22.49 -18.60
N GLU A 45 -11.10 -22.19 -17.53
CA GLU A 45 -10.67 -21.26 -16.50
C GLU A 45 -9.56 -21.96 -15.73
N THR A 46 -8.36 -22.02 -16.31
CA THR A 46 -7.16 -22.26 -15.50
C THR A 46 -7.19 -21.20 -14.42
N PRO A 47 -7.32 -21.55 -13.12
CA PRO A 47 -7.29 -20.56 -12.06
C PRO A 47 -6.00 -19.78 -12.25
N MET A 48 -6.13 -18.46 -12.48
CA MET A 48 -5.01 -17.58 -12.81
C MET A 48 -3.87 -17.82 -11.82
N LYS A 49 -2.86 -18.57 -12.26
CA LYS A 49 -1.79 -19.05 -11.39
C LYS A 49 -0.75 -17.97 -11.32
N TRP A 50 -0.93 -17.02 -10.41
CA TRP A 50 0.04 -15.98 -10.12
C TRP A 50 1.38 -16.61 -9.75
N THR A 51 2.36 -16.47 -10.64
CA THR A 51 3.73 -16.93 -10.37
C THR A 51 4.47 -15.91 -9.51
N ASP A 52 5.56 -16.34 -8.87
CA ASP A 52 6.45 -15.41 -8.14
C ASP A 52 6.98 -14.30 -9.05
N LEU A 53 7.16 -14.59 -10.35
CA LEU A 53 7.56 -13.62 -11.35
C LEU A 53 6.47 -12.56 -11.58
N ASP A 54 5.20 -12.96 -11.67
CA ASP A 54 4.08 -12.03 -11.90
C ASP A 54 3.89 -11.07 -10.72
N ILE A 55 4.00 -11.59 -9.49
CA ILE A 55 3.92 -10.78 -8.27
C ILE A 55 5.10 -9.83 -8.19
N THR A 56 6.32 -10.30 -8.49
CA THR A 56 7.53 -9.47 -8.50
C THR A 56 7.47 -8.39 -9.58
N ALA A 57 7.02 -8.73 -10.79
CA ALA A 57 6.88 -7.79 -11.90
C ALA A 57 5.85 -6.71 -11.57
N THR A 58 4.72 -7.09 -10.96
CA THR A 58 3.70 -6.15 -10.50
C THR A 58 4.25 -5.22 -9.42
N ALA A 59 4.91 -5.76 -8.40
CA ALA A 59 5.55 -4.96 -7.34
C ALA A 59 6.62 -4.01 -7.88
N ALA A 60 7.45 -4.47 -8.82
CA ALA A 60 8.47 -3.65 -9.47
C ALA A 60 7.83 -2.51 -10.28
N SER A 61 6.74 -2.78 -11.00
CA SER A 61 6.04 -1.77 -11.81
C SER A 61 5.47 -0.66 -10.93
N PHE A 62 4.86 -1.01 -9.80
CA PHE A 62 4.38 -0.03 -8.82
C PHE A 62 5.53 0.77 -8.18
N PHE A 63 6.64 0.11 -7.88
CA PHE A 63 7.82 0.77 -7.33
C PHE A 63 8.40 1.79 -8.31
N PHE A 64 8.62 1.42 -9.57
CA PHE A 64 9.15 2.33 -10.58
C PHE A 64 8.20 3.48 -10.91
N GLY A 65 6.89 3.22 -10.96
CA GLY A 65 5.90 4.27 -11.20
C GLY A 65 5.80 5.30 -10.06
N GLY A 66 6.04 4.87 -8.81
CA GLY A 66 6.01 5.76 -7.65
C GLY A 66 7.35 6.44 -7.32
N ILE A 67 8.48 5.78 -7.60
CA ILE A 67 9.78 6.28 -7.15
C ILE A 67 10.23 7.52 -7.89
N GLU A 68 10.02 7.61 -9.20
CA GLU A 68 10.50 8.75 -10.00
C GLU A 68 9.81 10.06 -9.59
N THR A 69 8.48 10.01 -9.45
CA THR A 69 7.67 11.14 -9.00
C THR A 69 8.00 11.53 -7.56
N THR A 70 8.10 10.56 -6.65
CA THR A 70 8.45 10.80 -5.24
C THR A 70 9.88 11.36 -5.09
N ALA A 71 10.85 10.83 -5.83
CA ALA A 71 12.23 11.31 -5.77
C ALA A 71 12.36 12.73 -6.29
N THR A 72 11.64 13.07 -7.36
CA THR A 72 11.58 14.42 -7.91
C THR A 72 10.98 15.39 -6.90
N LEU A 73 9.81 15.04 -6.32
CA LEU A 73 9.16 15.83 -5.28
C LEU A 73 10.08 16.09 -4.09
N LEU A 74 10.72 15.05 -3.55
CA LEU A 74 11.64 15.17 -2.42
C LEU A 74 12.86 16.03 -2.77
N SER A 75 13.36 15.94 -4.00
CA SER A 75 14.48 16.78 -4.46
C SER A 75 14.10 18.25 -4.46
N PHE A 76 12.91 18.60 -4.97
CA PHE A 76 12.41 19.98 -4.92
C PHE A 76 12.14 20.44 -3.50
N ALA A 77 11.54 19.59 -2.65
CA ALA A 77 11.23 19.94 -1.27
C ALA A 77 12.51 20.28 -0.49
N VAL A 78 13.52 19.41 -0.57
CA VAL A 78 14.82 19.63 0.08
C VAL A 78 15.52 20.86 -0.49
N TYR A 79 15.41 21.09 -1.80
CA TYR A 79 15.97 22.27 -2.45
C TYR A 79 15.36 23.57 -1.88
N GLU A 80 14.03 23.68 -1.84
CA GLU A 80 13.32 24.85 -1.30
C GLU A 80 13.60 25.05 0.20
N ILE A 81 13.67 23.97 0.98
CA ILE A 81 14.04 24.02 2.40
C ILE A 81 15.47 24.55 2.57
N SER A 82 16.42 24.09 1.75
CA SER A 82 17.83 24.48 1.84
C SER A 82 18.08 25.95 1.50
N LEU A 83 17.23 26.55 0.66
CA LEU A 83 17.31 27.97 0.32
C LEU A 83 16.70 28.88 1.40
N ASN A 84 15.82 28.34 2.25
CA ASN A 84 15.06 29.09 3.23
C ASN A 84 15.34 28.61 4.66
N SER A 85 16.40 29.14 5.28
CA SER A 85 16.79 28.86 6.68
C SER A 85 15.61 28.96 7.66
N ASP A 86 14.75 29.98 7.50
CA ASP A 86 13.60 30.19 8.39
C ASP A 86 12.57 29.05 8.31
N ILE A 87 12.41 28.43 7.14
CA ILE A 87 11.52 27.29 6.92
C ILE A 87 12.14 26.02 7.54
N GLN A 88 13.45 25.83 7.34
CA GLN A 88 14.19 24.72 7.91
C GLN A 88 14.14 24.74 9.45
N ASP A 89 14.33 25.90 10.08
CA ASP A 89 14.28 26.05 11.53
C ASP A 89 12.88 25.76 12.09
N LYS A 90 11.83 26.23 11.40
CA LYS A 90 10.43 25.94 11.78
C LYS A 90 10.09 24.45 11.66
N LEU A 91 10.55 23.81 10.59
CA LEU A 91 10.41 22.36 10.39
C LEU A 91 11.09 21.58 11.51
N GLN A 92 12.34 21.90 11.84
CA GLN A 92 13.06 21.26 12.93
C GLN A 92 12.35 21.46 14.27
N GLN A 93 11.90 22.68 14.57
CA GLN A 93 11.16 22.95 15.81
C GLN A 93 9.87 22.12 15.93
N GLU A 94 9.13 21.93 14.83
CA GLU A 94 7.94 21.07 14.83
C GLU A 94 8.32 19.61 15.11
N ILE A 95 9.34 19.09 14.41
CA ILE A 95 9.81 17.71 14.59
C ILE A 95 10.31 17.48 16.02
N ASP A 96 11.12 18.40 16.56
CA ASP A 96 11.65 18.32 17.91
C ASP A 96 10.53 18.38 18.96
N SER A 97 9.49 19.19 18.73
CA SER A 97 8.32 19.28 19.61
C SER A 97 7.53 17.98 19.65
N ILE A 98 7.32 17.35 18.49
CA ILE A 98 6.65 16.06 18.38
C ILE A 98 7.51 14.97 19.05
N GLN A 99 8.81 14.94 18.78
CA GLN A 99 9.75 13.99 19.37
C GLN A 99 9.83 14.13 20.90
N ALA A 100 9.81 15.36 21.42
CA ALA A 100 9.77 15.61 22.86
C ALA A 100 8.47 15.07 23.50
N GLY A 101 7.33 15.16 22.80
CA GLY A 101 6.06 14.58 23.23
C GLY A 101 6.04 13.04 23.22
N LEU A 102 6.80 12.42 22.31
CA LEU A 102 6.98 10.97 22.21
C LEU A 102 7.98 10.43 23.24
N GLY A 103 8.95 11.24 23.67
CA GLY A 103 10.04 10.82 24.54
C GLY A 103 10.97 9.81 23.85
N ASN A 104 11.17 8.65 24.48
CA ASN A 104 11.96 7.53 23.93
C ASN A 104 11.15 6.57 23.05
N ASN A 105 9.89 6.89 22.75
CA ASN A 105 9.06 6.06 21.89
C ASN A 105 9.47 6.23 20.42
N LEU A 106 9.28 5.17 19.63
CA LEU A 106 9.47 5.21 18.18
C LEU A 106 8.44 6.13 17.54
N LEU A 107 8.85 6.80 16.46
CA LEU A 107 7.97 7.60 15.63
C LEU A 107 6.80 6.72 15.14
N THR A 108 5.56 7.09 15.50
CA THR A 108 4.38 6.36 15.02
C THR A 108 3.78 7.07 13.79
N TYR A 109 2.95 6.34 13.04
CA TYR A 109 2.28 6.89 11.87
C TYR A 109 1.39 8.09 12.23
N GLU A 110 0.71 8.01 13.37
CA GLU A 110 -0.13 9.06 13.91
C GLU A 110 0.69 10.32 14.25
N SER A 111 1.92 10.14 14.74
CA SER A 111 2.82 11.27 15.01
C SER A 111 3.23 11.99 13.74
N VAL A 112 3.57 11.25 12.67
CA VAL A 112 3.88 11.86 11.36
C VAL A 112 2.66 12.59 10.81
N GLN A 113 1.47 11.98 10.91
CA GLN A 113 0.23 12.61 10.45
C GLN A 113 -0.14 13.87 11.24
N SER A 114 0.36 14.02 12.48
CA SER A 114 0.16 15.23 13.28
C SER A 114 1.11 16.39 12.97
N MET A 115 2.15 16.17 12.13
CA MET A 115 3.09 17.20 11.70
C MET A 115 2.46 18.08 10.61
N LYS A 116 1.86 19.19 11.02
CA LYS A 116 1.10 20.07 10.12
C LYS A 116 2.01 20.93 9.24
N TYR A 117 3.14 21.40 9.76
CA TYR A 117 4.07 22.22 8.99
C TYR A 117 4.80 21.39 7.93
N VAL A 118 5.18 20.16 8.25
CA VAL A 118 5.68 19.18 7.26
C VAL A 118 4.66 18.98 6.12
N ASP A 119 3.38 18.75 6.44
CA ASP A 119 2.33 18.57 5.43
C ASP A 119 2.15 19.81 4.53
N MET A 120 2.22 21.01 5.11
CA MET A 120 2.17 22.27 4.35
C MET A 120 3.36 22.40 3.40
N VAL A 121 4.60 22.10 3.84
CA VAL A 121 5.78 22.20 2.98
C VAL A 121 5.72 21.19 1.83
N VAL A 122 5.27 19.96 2.10
CA VAL A 122 5.08 18.94 1.05
C VAL A 122 4.00 19.38 0.05
N THR A 123 2.90 19.96 0.52
CA THR A 123 1.81 20.44 -0.34
C THR A 123 2.23 21.62 -1.21
N GLU A 124 3.04 22.55 -0.69
CA GLU A 124 3.55 23.69 -1.48
C GLU A 124 4.58 23.27 -2.53
N THR A 125 5.27 22.14 -2.33
CA THR A 125 6.22 21.60 -3.31
C THR A 125 5.52 20.83 -4.44
N LEU A 126 4.30 20.35 -4.20
CA LEU A 126 3.49 19.55 -5.12
C LEU A 126 2.67 20.41 -6.09
#